data_AF-A0A356KV09-F1
#
_entry.id   AF-A0A356KV09-F1
#
_cell.length_a   1.000
_cell.length_b   1.000
_cell.length_c   1.000
_cell.angle_alpha   90.00
_cell.angle_beta   90.00
_cell.angle_gamma   90.00
#
_symmetry.space_group_name_H-M   'P 1'
#
loop_
_entity.id
_entity.type
_entity.pdbx_description
1 polymer ?
#
loop_
_entity_poly.entity_id
_entity_poly.type
_entity_poly.pdbx_seq_one_letter_code
_entity_poly.pdbx_strand_id
1 'polypeptide(L)'
;MRQQLSEGILALDEGIETRPSRFGGQGDAFWIGRRELAHFHPGNELDLRLTKPVIRELKAELEADPRVSWRASSDWVEVRFSRKSHLERVLELVARALAANR
;
A
#
# COMPACT_ATOMS: atom_id res chain seq x y z
N MET A 1 6.46 0.80 14.28
CA MET A 1 6.50 1.09 12.82
C MET A 1 5.14 0.86 12.19
N ARG A 2 4.53 -0.33 12.33
CA ARG A 2 3.17 -0.59 11.82
C ARG A 2 2.15 0.45 12.29
N GLN A 3 2.06 0.70 13.60
CA GLN A 3 1.17 1.73 14.16
C GLN A 3 1.38 3.11 13.52
N GLN A 4 2.63 3.59 13.47
CA GLN A 4 2.98 4.87 12.85
C GLN A 4 2.64 4.92 11.35
N LEU A 5 2.78 3.80 10.64
CA LEU A 5 2.40 3.70 9.24
C LEU A 5 0.87 3.70 9.08
N SER A 6 0.13 3.00 9.94
CA SER A 6 -1.34 3.04 9.95
C SER A 6 -1.86 4.45 10.19
N GLU A 7 -1.32 5.15 11.20
CA GLU A 7 -1.66 6.54 11.49
C GLU A 7 -1.33 7.46 10.30
N GLY A 8 -0.15 7.27 9.70
CA GLY A 8 0.24 8.02 8.50
C GLY A 8 -0.70 7.79 7.32
N ILE A 9 -1.14 6.54 7.08
CA ILE A 9 -2.09 6.20 6.03
C ILE A 9 -3.45 6.86 6.27
N LEU A 10 -3.98 6.77 7.50
CA LEU A 10 -5.26 7.39 7.87
C LEU A 10 -5.20 8.91 7.78
N ALA A 11 -4.04 9.51 8.04
CA ALA A 11 -3.85 10.96 7.92
C ALA A 11 -3.76 11.47 6.47
N LEU A 12 -3.60 10.59 5.47
CA LEU A 12 -3.54 11.03 4.07
C LEU A 12 -4.88 11.56 3.57
N ASP A 13 -5.99 11.05 4.11
CA ASP A 13 -7.33 11.45 3.69
C ASP A 13 -8.41 11.03 4.69
N GLU A 14 -9.37 11.93 4.95
CA GLU A 14 -10.47 11.69 5.90
C GLU A 14 -11.42 10.57 5.47
N GLY A 15 -11.44 10.22 4.17
CA GLY A 15 -12.26 9.13 3.64
C GLY A 15 -11.64 7.75 3.83
N ILE A 16 -10.43 7.65 4.36
CA ILE A 16 -9.76 6.37 4.59
C ILE A 16 -10.27 5.74 5.88
N GLU A 17 -10.77 4.51 5.78
CA GLU A 17 -11.24 3.73 6.92
C GLU A 17 -10.52 2.38 7.03
N THR A 18 -10.42 1.85 8.25
CA THR A 18 -9.92 0.49 8.49
C THR A 18 -11.05 -0.52 8.49
N ARG A 19 -10.93 -1.57 7.67
CA ARG A 19 -11.89 -2.69 7.61
C ARG A 19 -11.13 -4.01 7.36
N PRO A 20 -11.76 -5.17 7.59
CA PRO A 20 -11.16 -6.44 7.20
C PRO A 20 -10.79 -6.46 5.72
N SER A 21 -9.62 -7.02 5.38
CA SER A 21 -9.21 -7.19 3.97
C SER A 21 -10.18 -8.09 3.22
N ARG A 22 -10.40 -7.79 1.93
CA ARG A 22 -11.15 -8.63 1.00
C ARG A 22 -10.52 -10.01 0.78
N PHE A 23 -9.23 -10.15 1.08
CA PHE A 23 -8.49 -11.41 0.92
C PHE A 23 -8.57 -12.31 2.16
N GLY A 24 -9.22 -11.84 3.23
CA GLY A 24 -9.22 -12.51 4.54
C GLY A 24 -7.86 -12.41 5.24
N GLY A 25 -7.84 -12.55 6.57
CA GLY A 25 -6.61 -12.52 7.36
C GLY A 25 -6.72 -11.69 8.64
N GLN A 26 -5.61 -11.64 9.39
CA GLN A 26 -5.50 -10.93 10.68
C GLN A 26 -4.86 -9.53 10.57
N GLY A 27 -4.65 -9.01 9.35
CA GLY A 27 -4.06 -7.69 9.12
C GLY A 27 -5.10 -6.61 8.89
N ASP A 28 -4.83 -5.39 9.37
CA ASP A 28 -5.65 -4.23 9.04
C ASP A 28 -5.56 -3.94 7.53
N ALA A 29 -6.72 -3.67 6.92
CA ALA A 29 -6.81 -3.15 5.57
C ALA A 29 -7.41 -1.74 5.59
N PHE A 30 -6.93 -0.93 4.66
CA PHE A 30 -7.31 0.46 4.49
C PHE A 30 -8.16 0.59 3.23
N TRP A 31 -9.26 1.33 3.34
CA TRP A 31 -10.27 1.44 2.30
C TRP A 31 -10.60 2.89 2.01
N ILE A 32 -10.86 3.21 0.74
CA ILE A 32 -11.52 4.46 0.32
C ILE A 32 -12.84 4.11 -0.35
N GLY A 33 -13.95 4.45 0.30
CA GLY A 33 -15.29 4.05 -0.12
C GLY A 33 -15.45 2.53 -0.26
N ARG A 34 -15.48 2.02 -1.50
CA ARG A 34 -15.64 0.57 -1.80
C ARG A 34 -14.37 -0.13 -2.25
N ARG A 35 -13.23 0.58 -2.30
CA ARG A 35 -11.97 0.05 -2.82
C ARG A 35 -10.97 -0.10 -1.69
N GLU A 36 -10.41 -1.30 -1.58
CA GLU A 36 -9.27 -1.53 -0.69
C GLU A 36 -8.02 -0.92 -1.31
N LEU A 37 -7.35 -0.05 -0.54
CA LEU A 37 -6.13 0.64 -0.90
C LEU A 37 -4.90 -0.18 -0.55
N ALA A 38 -4.91 -0.73 0.66
CA ALA A 38 -3.76 -1.42 1.21
C ALA A 38 -4.16 -2.43 2.28
N HIS A 39 -3.35 -3.46 2.50
CA HIS A 39 -3.49 -4.33 3.68
C HIS A 39 -2.14 -4.84 4.16
N PHE A 40 -2.04 -5.04 5.47
CA PHE A 40 -0.84 -5.62 6.05
C PHE A 40 -0.79 -7.13 5.90
N HIS A 41 0.40 -7.63 5.57
CA HIS A 41 0.78 -9.03 5.79
C HIS A 41 1.50 -9.18 7.13
N PRO A 42 1.57 -10.38 7.73
CA PRO A 42 2.29 -10.60 8.99
C PRO A 42 3.78 -10.20 8.95
N GLY A 43 4.45 -10.28 7.79
CA GLY A 43 5.91 -10.14 7.62
C GLY A 43 6.49 -8.72 7.57
N ASN A 44 5.77 -7.72 8.11
CA ASN A 44 6.02 -6.30 7.82
C ASN A 44 6.08 -6.00 6.31
N GLU A 45 5.12 -6.58 5.59
CA GLU A 45 4.80 -6.16 4.22
C GLU A 45 3.45 -5.44 4.20
N LEU A 46 3.31 -4.52 3.27
CA LEU A 46 2.07 -3.82 2.95
C LEU A 46 1.80 -4.03 1.47
N ASP A 47 0.69 -4.67 1.15
CA ASP A 47 0.20 -4.75 -0.22
C ASP A 47 -0.54 -3.45 -0.55
N LEU A 48 -0.23 -2.86 -1.70
CA LEU A 48 -0.76 -1.59 -2.17
C LEU A 48 -1.45 -1.79 -3.51
N ARG A 49 -2.70 -1.36 -3.63
CA ARG A 49 -3.45 -1.42 -4.88
C ARG A 49 -3.10 -0.26 -5.80
N LEU A 50 -1.89 -0.24 -6.36
CA LEU A 50 -1.50 0.81 -7.31
C LEU A 50 -2.30 0.77 -8.62
N THR A 51 -2.85 -0.39 -9.01
CA THR A 51 -3.47 -0.67 -10.32
C THR A 51 -2.44 -0.81 -11.46
N LYS A 52 -2.79 -1.59 -12.49
CA LYS A 52 -1.89 -1.82 -13.65
C LYS A 52 -1.41 -0.54 -14.34
N PRO A 53 -2.24 0.50 -14.60
CA PRO A 53 -1.77 1.73 -15.21
C PRO A 53 -0.66 2.43 -14.41
N VAL A 54 -0.83 2.58 -13.09
CA VAL A 54 0.17 3.24 -12.24
C VAL A 54 1.42 2.38 -12.07
N ILE A 55 1.29 1.06 -12.00
CA ILE A 55 2.46 0.16 -12.00
C ILE A 55 3.29 0.35 -13.28
N ARG A 56 2.65 0.51 -14.44
CA ARG A 56 3.36 0.77 -15.70
C ARG A 56 4.04 2.13 -15.71
N GLU A 57 3.35 3.15 -15.21
CA GLU A 57 3.89 4.51 -15.08
C GLU A 57 5.14 4.54 -14.17
N LEU A 58 5.06 3.88 -13.02
CA LEU A 58 6.13 3.86 -12.00
C LEU A 58 7.14 2.74 -12.18
N LYS A 59 7.08 1.99 -13.28
CA LYS A 59 7.82 0.73 -13.43
C LYS A 59 9.30 0.85 -13.06
N ALA A 60 10.00 1.85 -13.63
CA ALA A 60 11.42 2.05 -13.38
C ALA A 60 11.73 2.36 -11.90
N GLU A 61 10.87 3.13 -11.23
CA GLU A 61 11.04 3.43 -9.80
C GLU A 61 10.77 2.20 -8.92
N LEU A 62 9.76 1.41 -9.26
CA LEU A 62 9.42 0.19 -8.53
C LEU A 62 10.52 -0.88 -8.72
N GLU A 63 11.10 -0.99 -9.91
CA GLU A 63 12.24 -1.89 -10.18
C GLU A 63 13.52 -1.45 -9.46
N ALA A 64 13.69 -0.15 -9.20
CA ALA A 64 14.85 0.37 -8.48
C ALA A 64 14.80 0.13 -6.96
N ASP A 65 13.63 -0.17 -6.40
CA ASP A 65 13.46 -0.41 -4.96
C ASP A 65 13.41 -1.92 -4.64
N PRO A 66 14.47 -2.51 -4.06
CA PRO A 66 14.54 -3.95 -3.79
C PRO A 66 13.54 -4.43 -2.71
N ARG A 67 12.84 -3.51 -2.04
CA ARG A 67 11.79 -3.83 -1.06
C ARG A 67 10.44 -4.08 -1.71
N VAL A 68 10.33 -3.75 -3.00
CA VAL A 68 9.10 -3.76 -3.77
C VAL A 68 9.05 -5.04 -4.61
N SER A 69 7.91 -5.73 -4.58
CA SER A 69 7.68 -6.88 -5.45
C SER A 69 6.24 -6.85 -5.98
N TRP A 70 6.02 -7.34 -7.21
CA TRP A 70 4.68 -7.47 -7.78
C TRP A 70 4.64 -8.50 -8.89
N ARG A 71 3.43 -8.96 -9.22
CA ARG A 71 3.18 -9.77 -10.42
C ARG A 71 2.66 -8.88 -11.53
N ALA A 72 3.17 -9.04 -12.75
CA ALA A 72 2.82 -8.19 -13.90
C ALA A 72 1.30 -8.14 -14.22
N SER A 73 0.55 -9.19 -13.86
CA SER A 73 -0.90 -9.26 -14.04
C SER A 73 -1.73 -8.74 -12.86
N SER A 74 -1.08 -8.28 -11.79
CA SER A 74 -1.72 -7.82 -10.55
C SER A 74 -2.00 -6.31 -10.57
N ASP A 75 -3.04 -5.89 -9.84
CA ASP A 75 -3.24 -4.49 -9.45
C ASP A 75 -2.44 -4.11 -8.18
N TRP A 76 -1.78 -5.09 -7.57
CA TRP A 76 -1.18 -4.99 -6.25
C TRP A 76 0.33 -5.08 -6.30
N VAL A 77 0.96 -4.27 -5.47
CA VAL A 77 2.40 -4.22 -5.22
C VAL A 77 2.65 -4.45 -3.74
N GLU A 78 3.52 -5.40 -3.41
CA GLU A 78 3.96 -5.65 -2.05
C GLU A 78 5.18 -4.76 -1.74
N VAL A 79 5.18 -4.11 -0.57
CA VAL A 79 6.31 -3.31 -0.10
C VAL A 79 6.72 -3.74 1.30
N ARG A 80 7.98 -4.17 1.46
CA ARG A 80 8.55 -4.56 2.74
C ARG A 80 9.08 -3.35 3.52
N PHE A 81 8.74 -3.25 4.80
CA PHE A 81 9.22 -2.19 5.69
C PHE A 81 9.85 -2.77 6.97
N SER A 82 11.13 -2.50 7.20
CA SER A 82 11.85 -3.01 8.38
C SER A 82 12.55 -1.92 9.18
N ARG A 83 12.54 -0.67 8.71
CA ARG A 83 13.23 0.47 9.32
C ARG A 83 12.39 1.74 9.22
N LYS A 84 12.60 2.67 10.15
CA LYS A 84 11.90 3.96 10.18
C LYS A 84 12.09 4.78 8.90
N SER A 85 13.26 4.71 8.27
CA SER A 85 13.54 5.40 7.01
C SER A 85 12.72 4.88 5.82
N HIS A 86 11.99 3.77 5.96
CA HIS A 86 11.14 3.25 4.89
C HIS A 86 9.77 3.92 4.86
N LEU A 87 9.33 4.52 5.98
CA LEU A 87 7.95 4.99 6.15
C LEU A 87 7.57 6.04 5.12
N GLU A 88 8.45 7.00 4.84
CA GLU A 88 8.22 8.07 3.86
C GLU A 88 7.91 7.47 2.48
N ARG A 89 8.79 6.61 1.96
CA ARG A 89 8.58 5.97 0.65
C ARG A 89 7.32 5.10 0.62
N VAL A 90 6.99 4.40 1.71
CA VAL A 90 5.76 3.60 1.76
C VAL A 90 4.53 4.52 1.71
N LEU A 91 4.54 5.64 2.45
CA LEU A 91 3.44 6.61 2.44
C LEU A 91 3.29 7.30 1.08
N GLU A 92 4.39 7.59 0.37
CA GLU A 92 4.34 8.07 -1.02
C GLU A 92 3.61 7.08 -1.92
N LEU A 93 3.94 5.79 -1.84
CA LEU A 93 3.27 4.76 -2.63
C LEU A 93 1.79 4.59 -2.22
N VAL A 94 1.45 4.74 -0.94
CA VAL A 94 0.06 4.76 -0.50
C VAL A 94 -0.69 5.96 -1.09
N ALA A 95 -0.07 7.15 -1.14
CA ALA A 95 -0.68 8.32 -1.77
C ALA A 95 -0.95 8.08 -3.27
N ARG A 96 -0.04 7.38 -3.97
CA ARG A 96 -0.26 6.92 -5.35
C ARG A 96 -1.41 5.93 -5.45
N ALA A 97 -1.50 4.97 -4.53
CA ALA A 97 -2.63 4.04 -4.45
C ALA A 97 -3.95 4.79 -4.22
N LEU A 98 -3.99 5.74 -3.29
CA LEU A 98 -5.17 6.56 -3.01
C LEU A 98 -5.64 7.30 -4.27
N ALA A 99 -4.73 8.00 -4.97
CA ALA A 99 -5.06 8.71 -6.20
C ALA A 99 -5.62 7.76 -7.29
N ALA A 100 -5.08 6.55 -7.41
CA ALA A 100 -5.51 5.56 -8.39
C ALA A 100 -6.87 4.90 -8.09
N ASN A 101 -7.32 4.98 -6.83
CA ASN A 101 -8.52 4.32 -6.34
C ASN A 101 -9.63 5.28 -5.95
N ARG A 102 -9.47 6.58 -6.19
CA ARG A 102 -10.59 7.55 -6.12
C ARG A 102 -11.54 7.45 -7.31
#